data_AF-A0A1F1KIR3-F1
#
_entry.id   AF-A0A1F1KIR3-F1
#
_cell.length_a   1.000
_cell.length_b   1.000
_cell.length_c   1.000
_cell.angle_alpha   90.00
_cell.angle_beta   90.00
_cell.angle_gamma   90.00
#
_symmetry.space_group_name_H-M   'P 1'
#
loop_
_entity.id
_entity.type
_entity.pdbx_description
1 polymer ?
#
loop_
_entity_poly.entity_id
_entity_poly.type
_entity_poly.pdbx_seq_one_letter_code
_entity_poly.pdbx_strand_id
1 'polypeptide(L)'
;MTSTPQRRPATAAEVGGRVVASATCQRSASWWWGQVLPTAGIAGVKVAPEHRGQGLAARLVRTLTDEARGWGAVVSTLKPPPRVPTARWATRW
;
A
#
# COMPACT_ATOMS: atom_id res chain seq x y z
N MET A 1 -4.59 -28.50 -8.94
CA MET A 1 -4.01 -27.86 -7.74
C MET A 1 -4.70 -26.51 -7.54
N THR A 2 -5.86 -26.53 -6.89
CA THR A 2 -6.70 -25.34 -6.68
C THR A 2 -6.15 -24.56 -5.50
N SER A 3 -5.43 -23.47 -5.79
CA SER A 3 -4.99 -22.50 -4.79
C SER A 3 -6.23 -21.94 -4.08
N THR A 4 -6.46 -22.32 -2.81
CA THR A 4 -7.44 -21.64 -1.96
C THR A 4 -7.13 -20.14 -2.01
N PRO A 5 -8.11 -19.27 -2.33
CA PRO A 5 -7.86 -17.84 -2.36
C PRO A 5 -7.48 -17.38 -0.95
N GLN A 6 -6.19 -17.14 -0.71
CA GLN A 6 -5.77 -16.55 0.55
C GLN A 6 -6.34 -15.14 0.64
N ARG A 7 -7.12 -14.89 1.69
CA ARG A 7 -7.64 -13.56 2.01
C ARG A 7 -6.44 -12.64 2.26
N ARG A 8 -6.16 -11.75 1.30
CA ARG A 8 -5.10 -10.75 1.42
C ARG A 8 -5.50 -9.72 2.47
N PRO A 9 -4.64 -9.41 3.45
CA PRO A 9 -4.88 -8.28 4.32
C PRO A 9 -5.16 -7.02 3.50
N ALA A 10 -6.19 -6.29 3.88
CA ALA A 10 -6.65 -5.09 3.22
C ALA A 10 -7.17 -4.12 4.26
N THR A 11 -6.93 -2.83 4.03
CA THR A 11 -7.43 -1.76 4.89
C THR A 11 -8.04 -0.67 4.03
N ALA A 12 -9.06 -0.01 4.57
CA ALA A 12 -9.75 1.10 3.93
C ALA A 12 -9.97 2.24 4.93
N ALA A 13 -10.10 3.45 4.41
CA ALA A 13 -10.62 4.59 5.15
C ALA A 13 -11.98 4.97 4.56
N GLU A 14 -12.92 5.29 5.44
CA GLU A 14 -14.30 5.63 5.07
C GLU A 14 -14.69 7.00 5.60
N VAL A 15 -15.50 7.72 4.84
CA VAL A 15 -16.14 8.98 5.24
C VAL A 15 -17.60 8.90 4.81
N GLY A 16 -18.52 9.09 5.77
CA GLY A 16 -19.96 9.02 5.49
C GLY A 16 -20.42 7.69 4.88
N GLY A 17 -19.82 6.57 5.30
CA GLY A 17 -20.14 5.23 4.77
C GLY A 17 -19.58 4.94 3.36
N ARG A 18 -18.74 5.82 2.81
CA ARG A 18 -18.08 5.61 1.52
C ARG A 18 -16.58 5.42 1.71
N VAL A 19 -16.02 4.42 1.04
CA VAL A 19 -14.57 4.21 0.98
C VAL A 19 -13.91 5.34 0.19
N VAL A 20 -13.02 6.07 0.86
CA VAL A 20 -12.26 7.19 0.28
C VAL A 20 -10.79 6.85 0.07
N ALA A 21 -10.29 5.79 0.70
CA ALA A 21 -8.95 5.28 0.47
C ALA A 21 -8.87 3.77 0.73
N SER A 22 -7.98 3.07 0.03
CA SER A 22 -7.77 1.64 0.22
C SER A 22 -6.32 1.23 -0.06
N ALA A 23 -5.90 0.12 0.53
CA ALA A 23 -4.62 -0.53 0.29
C ALA A 23 -4.72 -2.03 0.61
N THR A 24 -3.88 -2.83 -0.03
CA THR A 24 -3.77 -4.27 0.23
C THR A 24 -2.32 -4.67 0.52
N CYS A 25 -2.15 -5.78 1.23
CA CYS A 25 -0.86 -6.40 1.51
C CYS A 25 -0.87 -7.85 1.02
N GLN A 26 0.19 -8.24 0.32
CA GLN A 26 0.46 -9.62 -0.06
C GLN A 26 1.52 -10.19 0.87
N ARG A 27 1.22 -11.32 1.53
CA ARG A 27 2.23 -12.12 2.22
C ARG A 27 3.08 -12.85 1.18
N SER A 28 4.40 -12.72 1.28
CA SER A 28 5.36 -13.28 0.34
C SER A 28 6.62 -13.75 1.06
N ALA A 29 7.48 -14.44 0.32
CA ALA A 29 8.88 -14.63 0.67
C ALA A 29 9.73 -14.08 -0.48
N SER A 30 10.81 -13.37 -0.17
CA SER A 30 11.68 -12.78 -1.20
C SER A 30 13.14 -13.01 -0.84
N TRP A 31 13.97 -13.13 -1.87
CA TRP A 31 15.39 -13.40 -1.71
C TRP A 31 16.16 -12.09 -1.47
N TRP A 32 16.96 -12.05 -0.41
CA TRP A 32 17.81 -10.93 0.00
C TRP A 32 19.17 -11.47 0.43
N TRP A 33 20.24 -11.01 -0.21
CA TRP A 33 21.63 -11.34 0.14
C TRP A 33 21.89 -12.82 0.47
N GLY A 34 21.43 -13.75 -0.37
CA GLY A 34 21.65 -15.17 -0.13
C GLY A 34 20.56 -15.88 0.67
N GLN A 35 19.57 -15.16 1.22
CA GLN A 35 18.58 -15.72 2.14
C GLN A 35 17.15 -15.44 1.68
N VAL A 36 16.23 -16.38 1.94
CA VAL A 36 14.80 -16.16 1.71
C VAL A 36 14.17 -15.59 2.98
N LEU A 37 13.65 -14.37 2.91
CA LEU A 37 13.06 -13.67 4.04
C LEU A 37 11.54 -13.52 3.87
N PRO A 38 10.73 -13.58 4.96
CA PRO A 38 9.33 -13.20 4.92
C PRO A 38 9.16 -11.72 4.56
N THR A 39 8.35 -11.42 3.56
CA THR A 39 8.16 -10.06 3.05
C THR A 39 6.69 -9.71 2.85
N ALA A 40 6.39 -8.40 2.97
CA ALA A 40 5.08 -7.83 2.76
C ALA A 40 5.06 -6.97 1.48
N GLY A 41 4.28 -7.35 0.48
CA GLY A 41 4.07 -6.56 -0.72
C GLY A 41 2.86 -5.65 -0.59
N ILE A 42 3.05 -4.35 -0.38
CA ILE A 42 1.96 -3.38 -0.32
C ILE A 42 1.58 -2.96 -1.74
N ALA A 43 0.29 -3.04 -2.03
CA ALA A 43 -0.25 -2.78 -3.35
C ALA A 43 -1.61 -2.05 -3.26
N GLY A 44 -2.09 -1.60 -4.42
CA GLY A 44 -3.43 -1.05 -4.54
C GLY A 44 -3.69 0.22 -3.73
N VAL A 45 -2.64 0.95 -3.30
CA VAL A 45 -2.78 2.18 -2.52
C VAL A 45 -3.45 3.25 -3.36
N LYS A 46 -4.67 3.63 -2.98
CA LYS A 46 -5.48 4.61 -3.69
C LYS A 46 -6.17 5.54 -2.70
N VAL A 47 -6.28 6.82 -3.07
CA VAL A 47 -7.01 7.86 -2.33
C VAL A 47 -7.85 8.65 -3.32
N ALA A 48 -9.13 8.82 -2.99
CA ALA A 48 -10.06 9.67 -3.72
C ALA A 48 -9.48 11.09 -3.88
N PRO A 49 -9.52 11.71 -5.07
CA PRO A 49 -8.89 13.00 -5.35
C PRO A 49 -9.18 14.09 -4.31
N GLU A 50 -10.45 14.24 -3.94
CA GLU A 50 -10.99 15.19 -2.95
C GLU A 50 -10.45 14.98 -1.52
N HIS A 51 -9.85 13.81 -1.24
CA HIS A 51 -9.24 13.47 0.04
C HIS A 51 -7.71 13.36 -0.01
N ARG A 52 -7.07 13.70 -1.14
CA ARG A 52 -5.61 13.73 -1.25
C ARG A 52 -5.01 14.86 -0.42
N GLY A 53 -3.74 14.73 -0.04
CA GLY A 53 -3.05 15.68 0.84
C GLY A 53 -3.39 15.54 2.34
N GLN A 54 -4.38 14.71 2.70
CA GLN A 54 -4.83 14.52 4.08
C GLN A 54 -4.09 13.39 4.84
N GLY A 55 -3.02 12.84 4.26
CA GLY A 55 -2.21 11.79 4.88
C GLY A 55 -2.83 10.38 4.91
N LEU A 56 -3.98 10.16 4.27
CA LEU A 56 -4.68 8.86 4.28
C LEU A 56 -3.81 7.70 3.76
N ALA A 57 -3.08 7.91 2.66
CA ALA A 57 -2.19 6.87 2.11
C ALA A 57 -1.13 6.41 3.12
N ALA A 58 -0.50 7.36 3.82
CA ALA A 58 0.51 7.05 4.83
C ALA A 58 -0.08 6.27 6.02
N ARG A 59 -1.31 6.61 6.43
CA ARG A 59 -2.02 5.89 7.49
C ARG A 59 -2.30 4.44 7.08
N LEU A 60 -2.82 4.21 5.87
CA LEU A 60 -3.11 2.86 5.38
C LEU A 60 -1.83 2.00 5.26
N VAL A 61 -0.76 2.57 4.71
CA VAL A 61 0.53 1.86 4.60
C VAL A 61 1.06 1.50 5.98
N ARG A 62 1.00 2.43 6.94
CA ARG A 62 1.44 2.17 8.32
C ARG A 62 0.67 1.00 8.94
N THR A 63 -0.66 1.04 8.88
CA THR A 63 -1.52 -0.05 9.37
C THR A 63 -1.10 -1.41 8.82
N LEU A 64 -0.90 -1.51 7.50
CA LEU A 64 -0.50 -2.76 6.87
C LEU A 64 0.93 -3.18 7.25
N THR A 65 1.87 -2.24 7.39
CA THR A 65 3.23 -2.58 7.83
C THR A 65 3.29 -3.00 9.29
N ASP A 66 2.43 -2.46 10.15
CA ASP A 66 2.35 -2.88 11.55
C ASP A 66 1.74 -4.28 11.66
N GLU A 67 0.69 -4.55 10.88
CA GLU A 67 0.16 -5.92 10.75
C GLU A 67 1.24 -6.87 10.17
N ALA A 68 2.00 -6.42 9.17
CA ALA A 68 3.12 -7.16 8.56
C ALA A 68 4.17 -7.61 9.56
N ARG A 69 4.59 -6.69 10.44
CA ARG A 69 5.50 -7.00 11.54
C ARG A 69 4.91 -8.05 12.48
N GLY A 70 3.61 -7.97 12.75
CA GLY A 70 2.90 -8.94 13.61
C GLY A 70 2.99 -10.39 13.13
N TRP A 71 3.08 -10.65 11.81
CA TRP A 71 3.30 -11.99 11.26
C TRP A 71 4.74 -12.26 10.81
N GLY A 72 5.70 -11.43 11.24
CA GLY A 72 7.14 -11.68 11.06
C GLY A 72 7.72 -11.22 9.73
N ALA A 73 7.02 -10.39 8.96
CA ALA A 73 7.62 -9.77 7.79
C ALA A 73 8.76 -8.82 8.20
N VAL A 74 9.94 -9.03 7.65
CA VAL A 74 11.14 -8.22 7.96
C VAL A 74 11.36 -7.08 6.96
N VAL A 75 10.80 -7.22 5.75
CA VAL A 75 10.86 -6.20 4.70
C VAL A 75 9.48 -5.98 4.09
N SER A 76 9.13 -4.72 3.86
CA SER A 76 7.97 -4.32 3.06
C SER A 76 8.42 -3.75 1.73
N THR A 77 7.72 -4.09 0.65
CA THR A 77 7.95 -3.54 -0.69
C THR A 77 6.70 -2.85 -1.21
N LEU A 78 6.89 -1.78 -1.98
CA LEU A 78 5.82 -1.05 -2.67
C LEU A 78 6.41 -0.41 -3.93
N LYS A 79 5.68 -0.47 -5.04
CA LYS A 79 6.00 0.36 -6.21
C LYS A 79 5.42 1.76 -5.98
N PRO A 80 6.25 2.81 -5.85
CA PRO A 80 5.72 4.16 -5.73
C PRO A 80 5.01 4.57 -7.03
N PRO A 81 4.01 5.46 -6.95
CA PRO A 81 3.46 6.08 -8.15
C PRO A 81 4.59 6.82 -8.90
N PRO A 82 4.44 7.04 -10.22
CA PRO A 82 5.39 7.85 -10.97
C PRO A 82 5.55 9.21 -10.29
N ARG A 83 6.80 9.62 -10.02
CA ARG A 83 7.09 10.99 -9.60
C ARG A 83 6.76 11.89 -10.79
N VAL A 84 5.68 12.65 -10.70
CA VAL A 84 5.42 13.69 -11.71
C VAL A 84 6.50 14.77 -11.58
N PRO A 85 7.18 15.17 -12.67
CA PRO A 85 8.06 16.34 -12.65
C PRO A 85 7.24 17.59 -12.27
N THR A 86 7.76 18.42 -11.38
CA THR A 86 7.10 19.63 -10.84
C THR A 86 6.90 20.77 -11.85
N ALA A 87 6.99 20.53 -13.14
CA ALA A 87 6.95 21.57 -14.16
C ALA A 87 5.89 21.28 -15.22
N ARG A 88 4.63 21.68 -14.99
CA ARG A 88 3.75 22.12 -16.09
C ARG A 88 2.42 22.83 -15.75
N TRP A 89 2.16 23.19 -14.50
CA TRP A 89 0.88 23.86 -14.16
C TRP A 89 0.97 25.40 -14.11
N ALA A 90 2.16 25.98 -14.27
CA ALA A 90 2.40 27.41 -14.23
C ALA A 90 2.44 28.04 -15.64
N THR A 91 1.38 27.88 -16.44
CA THR A 91 1.06 28.80 -17.55
C THR A 91 -0.35 28.52 -18.08
N ARG A 92 -1.35 28.95 -17.30
CA ARG A 92 -2.66 29.39 -17.79
C ARG A 92 -3.47 29.86 -16.59
N TRP A 93 -3.23 31.10 -16.18
CA TRP A 93 -4.22 32.09 -15.75
C TRP A 93 -3.59 33.45 -16.02
#